data_AF-T0J590-F1
#
_entry.id   AF-T0J590-F1
#
_cell.length_a   1.000
_cell.length_b   1.000
_cell.length_c   1.000
_cell.angle_alpha   90.00
_cell.angle_beta   90.00
_cell.angle_gamma   90.00
#
_symmetry.space_group_name_H-M   'P 1'
#
loop_
_entity.id
_entity.type
_entity.pdbx_description
1 polymer ?
#
loop_
_entity_poly.entity_id
_entity_poly.type
_entity_poly.pdbx_seq_one_letter_code
_entity_poly.pdbx_strand_id
1 'polypeptide(L)'
;MLAEAPHREDIKSEIRKRHGSMAAFEVARGLPPQSTRDVLRGRAIAKTAHAIAQELDSTVEALFPGRFKSHIRDNTSEKVAAHRQNEGAR
;
A
#
# COMPACT_ATOMS: atom_id res chain seq x y z
N MET A 1 24.54 3.08 -4.68
CA MET A 1 24.25 1.66 -4.41
C MET A 1 22.74 1.50 -4.50
N LEU A 2 22.22 0.78 -5.50
CA LEU A 2 20.79 0.44 -5.51
C LEU A 2 20.58 -0.54 -4.36
N ALA A 3 19.85 -0.13 -3.33
CA ALA A 3 19.45 -1.03 -2.25
C ALA A 3 18.62 -2.16 -2.88
N GLU A 4 19.16 -3.37 -2.86
CA GLU A 4 18.46 -4.54 -3.35
C GLU A 4 17.21 -4.74 -2.49
N ALA A 5 16.05 -4.87 -3.12
CA ALA A 5 14.80 -5.04 -2.40
C ALA A 5 14.90 -6.30 -1.53
N PRO A 6 14.56 -6.25 -0.24
CA PRO A 6 14.64 -7.42 0.62
C PRO A 6 13.76 -8.55 0.07
N HIS A 7 14.30 -9.76 0.08
CA HIS A 7 13.59 -10.92 -0.42
C HIS A 7 12.33 -11.17 0.41
N ARG A 8 11.25 -11.63 -0.24
CA ARG A 8 9.93 -11.81 0.41
C ARG A 8 10.00 -12.77 1.60
N GLU A 9 10.88 -13.77 1.54
CA GLU A 9 11.08 -14.74 2.63
C GLU A 9 11.81 -14.13 3.84
N ASP A 10 12.64 -13.12 3.62
CA ASP A 10 13.31 -12.38 4.71
C ASP A 10 12.29 -11.59 5.51
N ILE A 11 11.43 -10.85 4.82
CA ILE A 11 10.29 -10.12 5.41
C ILE A 11 9.39 -11.06 6.22
N LYS A 12 9.06 -12.24 5.69
CA LYS A 12 8.27 -13.25 6.42
C LYS A 12 8.99 -13.75 7.67
N SER A 13 10.30 -13.96 7.58
CA SER A 13 11.09 -14.49 8.67
C SER A 13 11.17 -13.50 9.81
N GLU A 14 11.40 -12.22 9.51
CA GLU A 14 11.39 -11.15 10.51
C GLU A 14 10.04 -10.99 11.20
N ILE A 15 8.93 -11.01 10.44
CA ILE A 15 7.58 -10.96 11.02
C ILE A 15 7.34 -12.16 11.95
N ARG A 16 7.78 -13.37 11.54
CA ARG A 16 7.66 -14.58 12.37
C ARG A 16 8.54 -14.54 13.61
N LYS A 17 9.73 -13.94 13.57
CA LYS A 17 10.59 -13.77 14.74
C LYS A 17 9.94 -12.87 15.79
N ARG A 18 9.26 -11.79 15.37
CA ARG A 18 8.61 -10.83 16.27
C ARG A 18 7.25 -11.32 16.80
N HIS A 19 6.41 -11.91 15.95
CA HIS A 19 5.01 -12.25 16.28
C HIS A 19 4.74 -13.76 16.37
N GLY A 20 5.72 -14.61 16.08
CA GLY A 20 5.57 -16.08 15.99
C GLY A 20 4.89 -16.55 14.71
N SER A 21 3.91 -15.82 14.18
CA SER A 21 3.22 -16.15 12.91
C SER A 21 2.75 -14.91 12.16
N MET A 22 2.50 -15.05 10.85
CA MET A 22 1.92 -13.94 10.06
C MET A 22 0.47 -13.65 10.45
N ALA A 23 -0.29 -14.68 10.86
CA ALA A 23 -1.66 -14.49 11.34
C ALA A 23 -1.69 -13.70 12.66
N ALA A 24 -0.75 -13.97 13.57
CA ALA A 24 -0.62 -13.21 14.81
C ALA A 24 -0.29 -11.73 14.54
N PHE A 25 0.59 -11.45 13.57
CA PHE A 25 0.87 -10.09 13.12
C PHE A 25 -0.38 -9.41 12.54
N GLU A 26 -1.14 -10.11 11.69
CA GLU A 26 -2.39 -9.59 11.12
C GLU A 26 -3.40 -9.22 12.22
N VAL A 27 -3.56 -10.08 13.23
CA VAL A 27 -4.42 -9.80 14.38
C VAL A 27 -3.89 -8.63 15.21
N ALA A 28 -2.59 -8.60 15.51
CA ALA A 28 -1.97 -7.55 16.32
C ALA A 28 -2.09 -6.16 15.67
N ARG A 29 -2.05 -6.08 14.32
CA ARG A 29 -2.18 -4.84 13.56
C ARG A 29 -3.61 -4.57 13.05
N GLY A 30 -4.59 -5.40 13.41
CA GLY A 30 -5.99 -5.25 12.98
C GLY A 30 -6.16 -5.31 11.45
N LEU A 31 -5.38 -6.16 10.79
CA LEU A 31 -5.40 -6.37 9.35
C LEU A 31 -6.33 -7.53 8.98
N PRO A 32 -6.96 -7.49 7.79
CA PRO A 32 -7.74 -8.62 7.30
C PRO A 32 -6.85 -9.86 7.12
N PRO A 33 -7.38 -11.07 7.33
CA PRO A 33 -6.62 -12.30 7.17
C PRO A 33 -6.07 -12.42 5.75
N GLN A 34 -4.86 -12.97 5.61
CA GLN A 34 -4.12 -13.15 4.34
C GLN A 34 -3.66 -11.86 3.65
N SER A 35 -3.98 -10.68 4.17
CA SER A 35 -3.56 -9.41 3.57
C SER A 35 -2.03 -9.31 3.44
N THR A 36 -1.28 -9.84 4.41
CA THR A 36 0.19 -9.83 4.39
C THR A 36 0.71 -10.70 3.25
N ARG A 37 0.08 -11.86 3.03
CA ARG A 37 0.41 -12.76 1.92
C ARG A 37 0.09 -12.13 0.57
N ASP A 38 -1.01 -11.39 0.46
CA ASP A 38 -1.37 -10.66 -0.76
C ASP A 38 -0.36 -9.57 -1.10
N VAL A 39 0.10 -8.78 -0.11
CA VAL A 39 1.16 -7.77 -0.32
C VAL A 39 2.46 -8.40 -0.78
N LEU A 40 2.89 -9.48 -0.12
CA LEU A 40 4.11 -10.19 -0.48
C LEU A 40 4.01 -10.84 -1.86
N ARG A 41 2.84 -11.34 -2.26
CA ARG A 41 2.59 -11.86 -3.62
C ARG A 41 2.62 -10.77 -4.68
N GLY A 42 2.05 -9.63 -4.35
CA GLY A 42 2.23 -8.41 -5.11
C GLY A 42 1.04 -7.50 -5.28
N ARG A 43 -0.02 -7.69 -4.50
CA ARG A 43 -1.07 -6.70 -4.41
C ARG A 43 -0.57 -5.43 -3.72
N ALA A 44 -0.94 -4.28 -4.28
CA ALA A 44 -0.67 -2.98 -3.71
C ALA A 44 -1.72 -2.63 -2.62
N ILE A 45 -1.68 -3.31 -1.48
CA ILE A 45 -2.51 -2.96 -0.31
C ILE A 45 -1.72 -2.01 0.58
N ALA A 46 -1.94 -0.71 0.41
CA ALA A 46 -1.16 0.34 1.09
C ALA A 46 -1.19 0.18 2.62
N LYS A 47 -2.37 -0.03 3.21
CA LYS A 47 -2.54 -0.19 4.66
C LYS A 47 -1.65 -1.29 5.23
N THR A 48 -1.64 -2.45 4.60
CA THR A 48 -0.85 -3.61 5.03
C THR A 48 0.64 -3.39 4.78
N ALA A 49 1.02 -2.79 3.66
CA ALA A 49 2.42 -2.47 3.38
C ALA A 49 3.00 -1.47 4.38
N HIS A 50 2.23 -0.44 4.76
CA HIS A 50 2.62 0.49 5.82
C HIS A 50 2.76 -0.19 7.18
N ALA A 51 1.84 -1.11 7.53
CA ALA A 51 1.95 -1.86 8.78
C ALA A 51 3.22 -2.72 8.82
N ILE A 52 3.57 -3.38 7.70
CA ILE A 52 4.81 -4.16 7.57
C ILE A 52 6.04 -3.26 7.69
N ALA A 53 6.03 -2.10 7.03
CA ALA A 53 7.12 -1.13 7.08
C ALA A 53 7.36 -0.59 8.50
N GLN A 54 6.29 -0.23 9.22
CA GLN A 54 6.35 0.17 10.62
C GLN A 54 6.88 -0.96 11.52
N GLU A 55 6.54 -2.21 11.22
CA GLU A 55 7.00 -3.35 12.01
C GLU A 55 8.47 -3.65 11.78
N LEU A 56 9.03 -3.31 10.62
CA LEU A 56 10.43 -3.57 10.26
C LEU A 56 11.32 -2.34 10.43
N ASP A 57 10.80 -1.28 11.07
CA ASP A 57 11.47 0.01 11.23
C ASP A 57 12.05 0.53 9.89
N SER A 58 11.34 0.24 8.80
CA SER A 58 11.76 0.48 7.42
C SER A 58 10.70 1.28 6.67
N THR A 59 11.04 1.80 5.49
CA THR A 59 10.06 2.48 4.63
C THR A 59 9.42 1.52 3.64
N VAL A 60 8.18 1.81 3.24
CA VAL A 60 7.47 1.04 2.22
C VAL A 60 8.25 1.02 0.90
N GLU A 61 8.94 2.11 0.57
CA GLU A 61 9.77 2.24 -0.64
C GLU A 61 11.03 1.37 -0.59
N ALA A 62 11.65 1.21 0.58
CA ALA A 62 12.79 0.32 0.77
C ALA A 62 12.38 -1.16 0.65
N LEU A 63 11.23 -1.53 1.21
CA LEU A 63 10.74 -2.90 1.18
C LEU A 63 10.11 -3.29 -0.17
N PHE A 64 9.44 -2.34 -0.83
CA PHE A 64 8.68 -2.57 -2.05
C PHE A 64 8.94 -1.46 -3.09
N PRO A 65 10.14 -1.41 -3.69
CA PRO A 65 10.50 -0.34 -4.60
C PRO A 65 9.57 -0.30 -5.81
N GLY A 66 9.09 0.90 -6.15
CA GLY A 66 8.24 1.15 -7.32
C GLY A 66 6.79 0.64 -7.23
N ARG A 67 6.41 -0.02 -6.13
CA ARG A 67 5.08 -0.66 -6.01
C ARG A 67 3.98 0.27 -5.51
N PHE A 68 4.35 1.21 -4.66
CA PHE A 68 3.43 2.17 -4.03
C PHE A 68 3.62 3.59 -4.55
N LYS A 69 4.20 3.76 -5.74
CA LYS A 69 4.24 5.05 -6.43
C LYS A 69 2.81 5.50 -6.67
N SER A 70 2.31 6.42 -5.84
CA SER A 70 1.06 7.11 -6.08
C SER A 70 1.23 7.96 -7.33
N HIS A 71 0.47 7.68 -8.39
CA HIS A 71 0.15 8.72 -9.35
C HIS A 71 -0.55 9.83 -8.55
N ILE A 72 0.07 11.00 -8.47
CA ILE A 72 -0.59 12.21 -7.96
C ILE A 72 -1.80 12.39 -8.86
N ARG A 73 -2.99 12.17 -8.29
CA ARG A 73 -4.23 12.42 -8.99
C ARG A 73 -4.51 13.90 -8.75
N ASP A 74 -4.21 14.73 -9.73
CA ASP A 74 -4.60 16.14 -9.72
C ASP A 74 -6.13 16.21 -9.66
N ASN A 75 -6.67 16.26 -8.44
CA ASN A 75 -8.07 16.54 -8.15
C ASN A 75 -8.25 18.05 -8.00
N THR A 76 -7.51 18.87 -8.76
CA THR A 76 -7.84 20.28 -8.88
C THR A 76 -9.28 20.34 -9.38
N SER A 77 -10.18 20.76 -8.49
CA SER A 77 -11.57 21.02 -8.82
C SER A 77 -11.61 22.28 -9.67
N GLU A 78 -11.08 22.21 -10.89
CA GLU A 78 -11.45 23.18 -11.90
C GLU A 78 -12.93 22.95 -12.14
N LYS A 79 -13.75 23.93 -11.73
CA LYS A 79 -15.16 23.98 -12.04
C LYS A 79 -15.29 24.19 -13.55
N VAL A 80 -15.11 23.12 -14.31
CA VAL A 80 -15.45 23.11 -15.73
C VAL A 80 -16.95 23.29 -15.79
N ALA A 81 -17.39 24.47 -16.24
CA ALA A 81 -18.79 24.79 -16.50
C ALA A 81 -19.30 23.89 -17.64
N ALA A 82 -19.57 22.62 -17.34
CA ALA A 82 -20.03 21.62 -18.30
C ALA A 82 -21.55 21.67 -18.52
N HIS A 83 -22.25 22.65 -17.96
CA HIS A 83 -23.68 22.83 -18.18
C HIS A 83 -23.89 23.84 -19.31
N ARG A 84 -24.13 23.31 -20.53
CA ARG A 84 -24.80 24.06 -21.59
C ARG A 84 -26.20 24.40 -21.05
N GLN A 85 -26.42 25.63 -20.59
CA GLN A 85 -27.76 26.13 -20.36
C GLN A 85 -28.45 26.17 -21.72
N ASN A 86 -29.53 25.40 -21.88
CA ASN A 86 -30.40 25.54 -23.04
C ASN A 86 -31.16 26.88 -22.91
N GLU A 87 -30.49 27.99 -23.18
CA GLU A 87 -31.17 29.25 -23.50
C GLU A 87 -31.65 29.17 -24.95
N GLY A 88 -32.96 29.01 -25.15
CA GLY A 88 -33.57 29.12 -26.48
C GLY A 88 -34.48 27.97 -26.93
N ALA A 89 -35.12 27.22 -26.02
CA ALA A 89 -36.30 26.44 -26.42
C ALA A 89 -37.48 27.42 -26.62
N ARG A 90 -37.74 27.80 -27.88
CA ARG A 90 -38.93 28.53 -28.32
C ARG A 90 -39.72 27.67 -29.30
#